data_AF-A0A1F9N5J9-F1
#
_entry.id   AF-A0A1F9N5J9-F1
#
_cell.length_a   1.000
_cell.length_b   1.000
_cell.length_c   1.000
_cell.angle_alpha   90.00
_cell.angle_beta   90.00
_cell.angle_gamma   90.00
#
_symmetry.space_group_name_H-M   'P 1'
#
loop_
_entity.id
_entity.type
_entity.pdbx_description
1 polymer ?
#
loop_
_entity_poly.entity_id
_entity_poly.type
_entity_poly.pdbx_seq_one_letter_code
_entity_poly.pdbx_strand_id
1 'polypeptide(L)'
;MPPLNERQKSALRRFYSQNEIVDRAAMFMERGDWIEMEEYLQRDALIPLMQKGGLPDYMRDENGATIFPDGLNPSTNLEGWQDAIEVGWAVMKEKKGITHDHLHRQIARAHDLDWADFVRRADERKAKKEEEKD
;
A
#
# COMPACT_ATOMS: atom_id res chain seq x y z
N MET A 1 -11.29 -10.76 -12.90
CA MET A 1 -9.92 -11.16 -13.31
C MET A 1 -9.37 -12.07 -12.24
N PRO A 2 -8.54 -13.07 -12.57
CA PRO A 2 -8.01 -14.02 -11.59
C PRO A 2 -6.98 -13.37 -10.64
N PRO A 3 -6.65 -14.03 -9.52
CA PRO A 3 -5.57 -13.64 -8.62
C PRO A 3 -4.22 -13.52 -9.34
N LEU A 4 -3.27 -12.82 -8.71
CA LEU A 4 -1.92 -12.68 -9.23
C LEU A 4 -1.18 -14.02 -9.21
N ASN A 5 -0.46 -14.30 -10.29
CA ASN A 5 0.44 -15.45 -10.38
C ASN A 5 1.76 -15.21 -9.64
N GLU A 6 2.57 -16.26 -9.49
CA GLU A 6 3.84 -16.16 -8.74
C GLU A 6 4.86 -15.20 -9.36
N ARG A 7 4.85 -15.01 -10.68
CA ARG A 7 5.73 -14.02 -11.33
C ARG A 7 5.34 -12.60 -10.90
N GLN A 8 4.05 -12.29 -10.92
CA GLN A 8 3.51 -11.00 -10.49
C GLN A 8 3.75 -10.77 -8.99
N LYS A 9 3.46 -11.78 -8.15
CA LYS A 9 3.71 -11.72 -6.70
C LYS A 9 5.20 -11.53 -6.38
N SER A 10 6.09 -12.22 -7.10
CA SER A 10 7.55 -12.05 -6.92
C SER A 10 8.03 -10.66 -7.33
N ALA A 11 7.49 -10.09 -8.41
CA ALA A 11 7.79 -8.71 -8.80
C ALA A 11 7.32 -7.70 -7.74
N LEU A 12 6.14 -7.92 -7.16
CA LEU A 12 5.62 -7.11 -6.05
C LEU A 12 6.48 -7.23 -4.79
N ARG A 13 6.94 -8.44 -4.42
CA ARG A 13 7.87 -8.62 -3.29
C ARG A 13 9.12 -7.77 -3.46
N ARG A 14 9.70 -7.76 -4.68
CA ARG A 14 10.85 -6.91 -5.01
C ARG A 14 10.52 -5.42 -4.92
N PHE A 15 9.35 -5.02 -5.40
CA PHE A 15 8.90 -3.63 -5.31
C PHE A 15 8.73 -3.16 -3.88
N TYR A 16 7.95 -3.87 -3.07
CA TYR A 16 7.75 -3.54 -1.65
C TYR A 16 9.03 -3.62 -0.81
N SER A 17 10.04 -4.38 -1.26
CA SER A 17 11.35 -4.46 -0.60
C SER A 17 12.28 -3.28 -0.93
N GLN A 18 11.88 -2.36 -1.79
CA GLN A 18 12.66 -1.15 -2.07
C GLN A 18 12.76 -0.30 -0.81
N ASN A 19 13.96 0.25 -0.53
CA ASN A 19 14.21 1.06 0.65
C ASN A 19 13.22 2.22 0.79
N GLU A 20 12.86 2.90 -0.31
CA GLU A 20 11.89 4.00 -0.27
C GLU A 20 10.54 3.58 0.36
N ILE A 21 10.05 2.39 0.02
CA ILE A 21 8.76 1.89 0.52
C ILE A 21 8.89 1.44 1.97
N VAL A 22 9.94 0.69 2.27
CA VAL A 22 10.20 0.15 3.61
C VAL A 22 10.50 1.26 4.62
N ASP A 23 11.25 2.29 4.21
CA ASP A 23 11.63 3.42 5.06
C ASP A 23 10.45 4.36 5.25
N ARG A 24 9.62 4.61 4.22
CA ARG A 24 8.38 5.38 4.37
C ARG A 24 7.40 4.70 5.33
N ALA A 25 7.26 3.37 5.24
CA ALA A 25 6.47 2.61 6.20
C ALA A 25 7.04 2.73 7.63
N ALA A 26 8.37 2.65 7.78
CA ALA A 26 9.03 2.84 9.08
C ALA A 26 8.81 4.25 9.67
N MET A 27 8.82 5.29 8.83
CA MET A 27 8.55 6.66 9.29
C MET A 27 7.14 6.80 9.88
N PHE A 28 6.13 6.16 9.28
CA PHE A 28 4.77 6.16 9.85
C PHE A 28 4.73 5.43 11.20
N MET A 29 5.44 4.29 11.31
CA MET A 29 5.54 3.54 12.58
C MET A 29 6.18 4.38 13.69
N GLU A 30 7.27 5.10 13.39
CA GLU A 30 7.98 5.94 14.36
C GLU A 30 7.12 7.10 14.86
N ARG A 31 6.23 7.62 14.01
CA ARG A 31 5.29 8.71 14.35
C ARG A 31 4.00 8.23 15.01
N GLY A 32 3.74 6.92 15.00
CA GLY A 32 2.46 6.35 15.42
C GLY A 32 1.31 6.64 14.45
N ASP A 33 1.62 6.98 13.21
CA ASP A 33 0.66 7.29 12.14
C ASP A 33 0.18 5.99 11.47
N TRP A 34 -0.47 5.14 12.26
CA TRP A 34 -0.82 3.76 11.85
C TRP A 34 -1.87 3.70 10.74
N ILE A 35 -2.78 4.68 10.68
CA ILE A 35 -3.80 4.77 9.63
C ILE A 35 -3.14 5.17 8.31
N GLU A 36 -2.21 6.12 8.36
CA GLU A 36 -1.44 6.57 7.21
C GLU A 36 -0.54 5.44 6.68
N MET A 37 0.04 4.62 7.57
CA MET A 37 0.76 3.41 7.16
C MET A 37 -0.15 2.43 6.40
N GLU A 38 -1.37 2.21 6.89
CA GLU A 38 -2.34 1.33 6.24
C GLU A 38 -2.75 1.86 4.86
N GLU A 39 -3.11 3.15 4.78
CA GLU A 39 -3.48 3.82 3.53
C GLU A 39 -2.32 3.79 2.52
N TYR A 40 -1.09 4.01 2.98
CA TYR A 40 0.09 3.98 2.14
C TYR A 40 0.29 2.60 1.49
N LEU A 41 0.25 1.53 2.28
CA LEU A 41 0.46 0.16 1.77
C LEU A 41 -0.72 -0.34 0.93
N GLN A 42 -1.94 0.05 1.28
CA GLN A 42 -3.14 -0.42 0.58
C GLN A 42 -3.45 0.37 -0.69
N ARG A 43 -2.92 1.58 -0.83
CA ARG A 43 -3.27 2.46 -1.95
C ARG A 43 -2.06 3.17 -2.53
N ASP A 44 -1.42 4.05 -1.76
CA ASP A 44 -0.51 5.04 -2.35
C ASP A 44 0.75 4.41 -2.95
N ALA A 45 1.26 3.34 -2.34
CA ALA A 45 2.35 2.55 -2.89
C ALA A 45 1.96 1.82 -4.20
N LEU A 46 0.67 1.54 -4.40
CA LEU A 46 0.18 0.79 -5.57
C LEU A 46 -0.25 1.70 -6.73
N ILE A 47 -0.56 2.98 -6.50
CA ILE A 47 -0.93 3.95 -7.54
C ILE A 47 0.06 3.97 -8.72
N PRO A 48 1.39 3.98 -8.51
CA PRO A 48 2.34 3.94 -9.62
C PRO A 48 2.20 2.70 -10.50
N LEU A 49 1.78 1.56 -9.93
CA LEU A 49 1.60 0.30 -10.67
C LEU A 49 0.38 0.32 -11.60
N MET A 50 -0.51 1.30 -11.41
CA MET A 50 -1.65 1.58 -12.31
C MET A 50 -1.25 2.22 -13.64
N GLN A 51 -0.01 2.65 -13.77
CA GLN A 51 0.48 3.28 -14.98
C GLN A 51 0.83 2.22 -16.04
N LYS A 52 0.50 2.52 -17.30
CA LYS A 52 0.80 1.64 -18.45
C LYS A 52 2.27 1.68 -18.89
N GLY A 53 3.10 2.52 -18.28
CA GLY A 53 4.52 2.70 -18.61
C GLY A 53 5.31 3.26 -17.43
N GLY A 54 6.63 3.35 -17.55
CA GLY A 54 7.50 3.88 -16.48
C GLY A 54 7.83 2.89 -15.36
N LEU A 55 7.26 1.67 -15.39
CA LEU A 55 7.57 0.63 -14.41
C LEU A 55 9.00 0.07 -14.59
N PRO A 56 9.66 -0.45 -13.55
CA PRO A 56 10.93 -1.14 -13.72
C PRO A 56 10.86 -2.35 -14.66
N ASP A 57 11.96 -2.71 -15.31
CA ASP A 57 11.99 -3.80 -16.31
C ASP A 57 11.52 -5.15 -15.76
N TYR A 58 11.75 -5.42 -14.47
CA TYR A 58 11.29 -6.66 -13.82
C TYR A 58 9.76 -6.73 -13.62
N MET A 59 9.04 -5.63 -13.88
CA MET A 59 7.58 -5.55 -13.90
C MET A 59 7.03 -5.46 -15.32
N ARG A 60 7.88 -5.67 -16.34
CA ARG A 60 7.49 -5.66 -17.74
C ARG A 60 7.58 -7.06 -18.36
N ASP A 61 6.77 -7.29 -19.38
CA ASP A 61 6.86 -8.45 -20.25
C ASP A 61 7.91 -8.22 -21.36
N GLU A 62 8.03 -9.19 -22.26
CA GLU A 62 8.96 -9.14 -23.40
C GLU A 62 8.65 -8.03 -24.41
N ASN A 63 7.41 -7.52 -24.42
CA ASN A 63 6.96 -6.44 -25.28
C ASN A 63 7.06 -5.07 -24.58
N GLY A 64 7.58 -5.03 -23.35
CA GLY A 64 7.69 -3.81 -22.54
C GLY A 64 6.39 -3.39 -21.85
N ALA A 65 5.32 -4.17 -21.97
CA ALA A 65 4.04 -3.92 -21.29
C ALA A 65 4.09 -4.36 -19.83
N THR A 66 3.23 -3.80 -18.98
CA THR A 66 3.13 -4.22 -17.58
C THR A 66 2.74 -5.71 -17.47
N ILE A 67 3.37 -6.44 -16.54
CA ILE A 67 2.97 -7.81 -16.22
C ILE A 67 1.66 -7.86 -15.42
N PHE A 68 1.16 -6.72 -14.93
CA PHE A 68 -0.07 -6.65 -14.16
C PHE A 68 -1.29 -6.52 -15.08
N PRO A 69 -2.33 -7.35 -14.92
CA PRO A 69 -3.52 -7.27 -15.76
C PRO A 69 -4.24 -5.94 -15.53
N ASP A 70 -4.62 -5.25 -16.60
CA ASP A 70 -5.26 -3.92 -16.57
C ASP A 70 -4.52 -2.86 -15.73
N GLY A 71 -3.21 -3.03 -15.54
CA GLY A 71 -2.43 -2.17 -14.65
C GLY A 71 -2.82 -2.33 -13.18
N LEU A 72 -3.29 -3.49 -12.71
CA LEU A 72 -3.66 -3.68 -11.30
C LEU A 72 -4.73 -2.67 -10.83
N ASN A 73 -5.66 -2.26 -11.70
CA ASN A 73 -6.72 -1.33 -11.32
C ASN A 73 -7.77 -2.05 -10.44
N PRO A 74 -8.06 -1.58 -9.21
CA PRO A 74 -9.02 -2.24 -8.33
C PRO A 74 -10.46 -2.26 -8.90
N SER A 75 -10.79 -1.33 -9.80
CA SER A 75 -12.11 -1.28 -10.47
C SER A 75 -12.32 -2.40 -11.49
N THR A 76 -11.25 -3.00 -12.01
CA THR A 76 -11.32 -4.08 -13.03
C THR A 76 -10.69 -5.40 -12.54
N ASN A 77 -9.79 -5.33 -11.56
CA ASN A 77 -9.10 -6.48 -10.97
C ASN A 77 -8.94 -6.33 -9.44
N LEU A 78 -10.06 -6.39 -8.73
CA LEU A 78 -10.08 -6.32 -7.27
C LEU A 78 -9.26 -7.45 -6.60
N GLU A 79 -9.37 -8.68 -7.10
CA GLU A 79 -8.61 -9.82 -6.54
C GLU A 79 -7.10 -9.62 -6.70
N GLY A 80 -6.65 -9.13 -7.85
CA GLY A 80 -5.24 -8.81 -8.05
C GLY A 80 -4.75 -7.70 -7.13
N TRP A 81 -5.57 -6.68 -6.88
CA TRP A 81 -5.27 -5.60 -5.94
C TRP A 81 -5.13 -6.13 -4.51
N GLN A 82 -6.07 -6.98 -4.06
CA GLN A 82 -6.02 -7.61 -2.74
C GLN A 82 -4.75 -8.46 -2.57
N ASP A 83 -4.40 -9.28 -3.57
CA ASP A 83 -3.15 -10.03 -3.58
C ASP A 83 -1.91 -9.11 -3.44
N ALA A 84 -1.93 -7.94 -4.08
CA ALA A 84 -0.84 -6.99 -3.98
C ALA A 84 -0.71 -6.36 -2.59
N ILE A 85 -1.84 -6.12 -1.91
CA ILE A 85 -1.86 -5.70 -0.52
C ILE A 85 -1.29 -6.79 0.39
N GLU A 86 -1.70 -8.05 0.20
CA GLU A 86 -1.20 -9.18 0.98
C GLU A 86 0.31 -9.37 0.81
N VAL A 87 0.83 -9.22 -0.41
CA VAL A 87 2.27 -9.23 -0.66
C VAL A 87 2.97 -8.10 0.10
N GLY A 88 2.40 -6.89 0.09
CA GLY A 88 2.94 -5.75 0.84
C GLY A 88 3.06 -6.05 2.33
N TRP A 89 2.00 -6.59 2.94
CA TRP A 89 2.01 -6.99 4.35
C TRP A 89 3.00 -8.12 4.65
N ALA A 90 3.15 -9.09 3.76
CA ALA A 90 4.13 -10.15 3.91
C ALA A 90 5.57 -9.59 3.96
N VAL A 91 5.87 -8.60 3.10
CA VAL A 91 7.17 -7.92 3.11
C VAL A 91 7.35 -7.09 4.38
N MET A 92 6.34 -6.35 4.84
CA MET A 92 6.44 -5.57 6.09
C MET A 92 6.64 -6.46 7.31
N LYS A 93 6.00 -7.63 7.34
CA LYS A 93 6.24 -8.64 8.37
C LYS A 93 7.69 -9.13 8.35
N GLU A 94 8.23 -9.45 7.17
CA GLU A 94 9.62 -9.90 7.03
C GLU A 94 10.63 -8.80 7.42
N LYS A 95 10.45 -7.58 6.93
CA LYS A 95 11.43 -6.50 7.04
C LYS A 95 11.36 -5.72 8.35
N LYS A 96 10.16 -5.58 8.93
CA LYS A 96 9.90 -4.72 10.10
C LYS A 96 9.21 -5.46 11.24
N GLY A 97 8.87 -6.74 11.07
CA GLY A 97 8.21 -7.54 12.11
C GLY A 97 6.75 -7.12 12.38
N ILE A 98 6.14 -6.32 11.49
CA ILE A 98 4.77 -5.81 11.66
C ILE A 98 3.80 -6.62 10.82
N THR A 99 2.70 -7.04 11.45
CA THR A 99 1.55 -7.66 10.80
C THR A 99 0.39 -6.69 10.69
N HIS A 100 -0.56 -7.00 9.80
CA HIS A 100 -1.81 -6.25 9.69
C HIS A 100 -2.56 -6.19 11.04
N ASP A 101 -2.68 -7.33 11.74
CA ASP A 101 -3.27 -7.39 13.08
C ASP A 101 -2.54 -6.54 14.12
N HIS A 102 -1.20 -6.45 14.03
CA HIS A 102 -0.44 -5.60 14.94
C HIS A 102 -0.84 -4.14 14.72
N LEU A 103 -0.89 -3.70 13.47
CA LEU A 103 -1.29 -2.36 13.09
C LEU A 103 -2.72 -2.04 13.56
N HIS A 104 -3.70 -2.92 13.34
CA HIS A 104 -5.07 -2.69 13.81
C HIS A 104 -5.19 -2.59 15.33
N ARG A 105 -4.39 -3.36 16.08
CA ARG A 105 -4.31 -3.20 17.54
C ARG A 105 -3.73 -1.85 17.95
N GLN A 106 -2.77 -1.31 17.22
CA GLN A 106 -2.22 0.01 17.50
C GLN A 106 -3.21 1.12 17.16
N ILE A 107 -3.94 1.00 16.05
CA ILE A 107 -5.05 1.90 15.70
C ILE A 107 -6.08 1.88 16.84
N ALA A 108 -6.57 0.70 17.24
CA ALA A 108 -7.55 0.59 18.33
C ALA A 108 -7.05 1.25 19.63
N ARG A 109 -5.79 1.02 20.00
CA ARG A 109 -5.18 1.66 21.19
C ARG A 109 -5.08 3.17 21.08
N ALA A 110 -4.72 3.69 19.91
CA ALA A 110 -4.66 5.14 19.68
C ALA A 110 -6.06 5.77 19.74
N HIS A 111 -7.06 5.07 19.19
CA HIS A 111 -8.47 5.49 19.23
C HIS A 111 -9.08 5.50 20.63
N ASP A 112 -8.73 4.53 21.47
CA ASP A 112 -9.20 4.47 22.87
C ASP A 112 -8.59 5.58 23.74
N LEU A 113 -7.48 6.19 23.33
CA LEU A 113 -6.76 7.21 24.11
C LEU A 113 -7.11 8.65 23.73
N ASP A 114 -7.57 8.94 22.52
CA ASP A 114 -7.90 10.32 22.12
C ASP A 114 -8.93 10.40 20.97
N TRP A 115 -10.21 10.23 21.32
CA TRP A 115 -11.32 10.35 20.36
C TRP A 115 -11.41 11.73 19.71
N ALA A 116 -11.03 12.80 20.43
CA ALA A 116 -11.07 14.16 19.91
C ALA A 116 -9.97 14.39 18.86
N ASP A 117 -8.75 13.89 19.09
CA ASP A 117 -7.66 13.99 18.13
C ASP A 117 -7.88 13.11 16.90
N PHE A 118 -8.54 11.95 17.07
CA PHE A 118 -8.95 11.11 15.94
C PHE A 118 -9.91 11.85 14.99
N VAL A 119 -10.98 12.47 15.51
CA VAL A 119 -11.94 13.24 14.70
C VAL A 119 -11.23 14.38 13.98
N ARG A 120 -10.36 15.11 14.69
CA ARG A 120 -9.57 16.19 14.10
C ARG A 120 -8.70 15.72 12.92
N ARG A 121 -7.94 14.64 13.08
CA ARG A 121 -7.09 14.09 11.99
C ARG A 121 -7.92 13.52 10.85
N ALA A 122 -9.08 12.92 11.13
CA ALA A 122 -9.99 12.44 10.10
C ALA A 122 -10.54 13.60 9.25
N ASP A 123 -10.92 14.70 9.89
CA ASP A 123 -11.37 15.92 9.22
C ASP A 123 -10.24 16.58 8.40
N GLU A 124 -9.02 16.64 8.94
CA GLU A 124 -7.83 17.15 8.23
C GLU A 124 -7.49 16.30 6.99
N ARG A 125 -7.62 14.98 7.07
CA ARG A 125 -7.45 14.09 5.91
C ARG A 125 -8.52 14.29 4.84
N LYS A 126 -9.76 14.55 5.26
CA LYS A 126 -10.86 14.83 4.33
C LYS A 126 -10.62 16.16 3.60
N ALA A 127 -10.21 17.20 4.32
CA ALA A 127 -9.89 18.51 3.75
C ALA A 127 -8.74 18.42 2.73
N LYS A 128 -7.64 17.74 3.06
CA LYS A 128 -6.52 17.54 2.10
C LYS A 128 -6.94 16.78 0.83
N LYS A 129 -7.82 15.79 0.95
CA LYS A 129 -8.34 15.03 -0.21
C LYS A 129 -9.31 15.83 -1.07
N GLU A 130 -9.93 16.87 -0.53
CA GLU A 130 -10.77 17.81 -1.28
C GLU A 130 -9.90 18.85 -2.00
N GLU A 131 -8.84 19.36 -1.35
CA GLU A 131 -7.89 20.30 -1.98
C GLU A 131 -7.06 19.68 -3.12
N GLU A 132 -6.75 18.37 -3.08
CA GLU A 132 -6.03 17.69 -4.16
C GLU A 132 -6.91 17.33 -5.38
N LYS A 133 -8.22 17.62 -5.33
CA LYS A 133 -9.19 17.32 -6.40
C LYS A 133 -9.62 18.54 -7.23
N ASP A 134 -9.25 19.75 -6.82
CA ASP A 134 -9.43 21.01 -7.56
C ASP A 134 -8.15 21.39 -8.34
#